data_AF-A0A9P4XJK5-F1
#
_entry.id   AF-A0A9P4XJK5-F1
#
_cell.length_a   1.000
_cell.length_b   1.000
_cell.length_c   1.000
_cell.angle_alpha   90.00
_cell.angle_beta   90.00
_cell.angle_gamma   90.00
#
_symmetry.space_group_name_H-M   'P 1'
#
loop_
_entity.id
_entity.type
_entity.pdbx_description
1 polymer ?
#
loop_
_entity_poly.entity_id
_entity_poly.type
_entity_poly.pdbx_seq_one_letter_code
_entity_poly.pdbx_strand_id
1 'polypeptide(L)'
;MVSARDNYAERKGPSSSNKHSWFGGKFKNLVVFGDSYTDESRLDYFTAHNNTPPPVGLLLPESLNASDGGRVWPRCTTSIVPQARATPKDLYAAILETEMPTWLAESHLASAHSPHKKFYTGSADDTLYAMWIGVNDIGKKNIFIDSQTPGTSLTTFTDCVFTAFDRIYKNGGRKFVLMNVPPLELHPIYATPENKGVPPGTPDWPNKPSNLTEVSFKMYEYTSAVNEIFKFQVPFQQHVAKRYPSAKWAIYGEHGLVLSL
;
A
#
# COMPACT_ATOMS: atom_id res chain seq x y z
N MET A 1 -42.40 4.55 -11.53
CA MET A 1 -42.38 4.76 -10.07
C MET A 1 -42.43 3.40 -9.40
N VAL A 2 -41.27 2.88 -8.98
CA VAL A 2 -41.20 1.76 -8.03
C VAL A 2 -40.29 2.24 -6.92
N SER A 3 -40.88 2.39 -5.75
CA SER A 3 -40.24 2.90 -4.53
C SER A 3 -39.26 1.85 -4.01
N ALA A 4 -37.98 2.20 -3.96
CA ALA A 4 -36.99 1.48 -3.18
C ALA A 4 -37.06 2.01 -1.74
N ARG A 5 -37.78 1.28 -0.88
CA ARG A 5 -37.70 1.44 0.57
C ARG A 5 -37.26 0.12 1.20
N ASP A 6 -36.24 0.26 2.03
CA ASP A 6 -35.93 -0.56 3.20
C ASP A 6 -35.58 -2.03 2.98
N ASN A 7 -34.28 -2.30 2.82
CA ASN A 7 -33.64 -3.55 3.23
C ASN A 7 -32.22 -3.29 3.76
N TYR A 8 -32.08 -2.34 4.69
CA TYR A 8 -30.95 -2.35 5.62
C TYR A 8 -31.32 -3.26 6.78
N ALA A 9 -31.06 -4.56 6.61
CA ALA A 9 -30.95 -5.44 7.76
C ALA A 9 -29.76 -4.95 8.59
N GLU A 10 -30.02 -4.54 9.84
CA GLU A 10 -28.98 -4.30 10.85
C GLU A 10 -28.00 -5.47 10.85
N ARG A 11 -26.80 -5.25 10.33
CA ARG A 11 -25.69 -6.16 10.57
C ARG A 11 -25.35 -6.03 12.05
N LYS A 12 -25.89 -6.95 12.87
CA LYS A 12 -25.44 -7.14 14.25
C LYS A 12 -23.91 -7.25 14.21
N GLY A 13 -23.23 -6.28 14.81
CA GLY A 13 -21.78 -6.31 14.96
C GLY A 13 -21.37 -7.61 15.66
N PRO A 14 -20.22 -8.19 15.29
CA PRO A 14 -19.74 -9.42 15.92
C PRO A 14 -19.66 -9.23 17.44
N SER A 15 -20.20 -10.19 18.20
CA SER A 15 -20.22 -10.15 19.66
C SER A 15 -18.80 -10.06 20.22
N SER A 16 -18.63 -9.23 21.25
CA SER A 16 -17.36 -8.88 21.90
C SER A 16 -16.80 -9.99 22.81
N SER A 17 -16.80 -11.25 22.35
CA SER A 17 -16.31 -12.38 23.13
C SER A 17 -15.56 -13.40 22.27
N ASN A 18 -14.40 -12.99 21.79
CA ASN A 18 -13.18 -13.80 21.71
C ASN A 18 -12.06 -12.89 21.22
N LYS A 19 -11.14 -12.49 22.11
CA LYS A 19 -9.88 -11.82 21.73
C LYS A 19 -8.97 -12.84 21.04
N HIS A 20 -9.38 -13.36 19.89
CA HIS A 20 -8.46 -14.02 18.98
C HIS A 20 -7.50 -12.94 18.50
N SER A 21 -6.28 -12.94 19.04
CA SER A 21 -5.22 -12.16 18.43
C SER A 21 -5.03 -12.71 17.02
N TRP A 22 -5.42 -11.92 16.01
CA TRP A 22 -5.34 -12.27 14.58
C TRP A 22 -3.95 -12.79 14.19
N PHE A 23 -2.91 -12.34 14.92
CA PHE A 23 -1.52 -12.73 14.73
C PHE A 23 -0.91 -13.54 15.89
N GLY A 24 -1.71 -13.98 16.87
CA GLY A 24 -1.27 -14.86 17.97
C GLY A 24 -0.42 -14.19 19.06
N GLY A 25 -0.49 -12.87 19.23
CA GLY A 25 0.18 -12.14 20.29
C GLY A 25 0.41 -10.66 19.96
N LYS A 26 1.14 -9.95 20.84
CA LYS A 26 1.69 -8.62 20.55
C LYS A 26 2.90 -8.78 19.62
N PHE A 27 3.06 -7.85 18.68
CA PHE A 27 4.28 -7.69 17.87
C PHE A 27 4.99 -6.42 18.33
N LYS A 28 6.32 -6.39 18.23
CA LYS A 28 7.16 -5.25 18.59
C LYS A 28 7.65 -4.46 17.38
N ASN A 29 7.65 -5.08 16.20
CA ASN A 29 8.16 -4.50 14.98
C ASN A 29 7.06 -4.39 13.94
N LEU A 30 7.01 -3.26 13.25
CA LEU A 30 6.19 -3.04 12.08
C LEU A 30 7.10 -2.60 10.94
N VAL A 31 7.05 -3.35 9.84
CA VAL A 31 7.74 -3.04 8.59
C VAL A 31 6.67 -2.71 7.55
N VAL A 32 6.75 -1.52 6.95
CA VAL A 32 5.74 -1.03 6.01
C VAL A 32 6.38 -0.80 4.65
N PHE A 33 5.70 -1.28 3.62
CA PHE A 33 6.01 -1.06 2.20
C PHE A 33 4.84 -0.36 1.53
N GLY A 34 5.10 0.45 0.51
CA GLY A 34 3.99 1.13 -0.16
C GLY A 34 4.40 2.27 -1.07
N ASP A 35 3.68 3.37 -0.97
CA ASP A 35 3.89 4.54 -1.80
C ASP A 35 3.79 5.84 -1.00
N SER A 36 3.26 6.92 -1.59
CA SER A 36 3.11 8.22 -0.91
C SER A 36 2.28 8.13 0.37
N TYR A 37 1.39 7.16 0.51
CA TYR A 37 0.58 6.97 1.71
C TYR A 37 1.39 6.38 2.89
N THR A 38 2.61 5.91 2.62
CA THR A 38 3.49 5.29 3.63
C THR A 38 4.90 5.90 3.65
N ASP A 39 5.30 6.64 2.60
CA ASP A 39 6.60 7.29 2.51
C ASP A 39 6.67 8.55 3.38
N GLU A 40 7.77 8.66 4.12
CA GLU A 40 8.04 9.76 5.04
C GLU A 40 9.08 10.74 4.51
N SER A 41 10.15 10.23 3.88
CA SER A 41 11.32 11.04 3.54
C SER A 41 12.19 10.44 2.44
N ARG A 42 11.87 9.24 1.93
CA ARG A 42 12.75 8.62 0.94
C ARG A 42 12.56 9.22 -0.44
N LEU A 43 11.34 9.57 -0.85
CA LEU A 43 11.15 10.30 -2.10
C LEU A 43 11.93 11.63 -2.12
N ASP A 44 11.95 12.34 -0.99
CA ASP A 44 12.71 13.58 -0.83
C ASP A 44 14.22 13.33 -0.92
N TYR A 45 14.73 12.29 -0.26
CA TYR A 45 16.14 11.92 -0.38
C TYR A 45 16.52 11.66 -1.83
N PHE A 46 15.74 10.84 -2.52
CA PHE A 46 15.94 10.53 -3.92
C PHE A 46 15.95 11.79 -4.80
N THR A 47 15.03 12.72 -4.57
CA THR A 47 14.94 14.00 -5.28
C THR A 47 16.18 14.86 -5.02
N ALA A 48 16.67 14.90 -3.78
CA ALA A 48 17.86 15.65 -3.39
C ALA A 48 19.20 15.01 -3.86
N HIS A 49 19.19 13.73 -4.22
CA HIS A 49 20.40 12.96 -4.55
C HIS A 49 20.38 12.40 -5.99
N ASN A 50 19.86 13.17 -6.94
CA ASN A 50 19.86 12.81 -8.37
C ASN A 50 19.28 11.41 -8.66
N ASN A 51 18.18 11.07 -7.99
CA ASN A 51 17.53 9.76 -8.06
C ASN A 51 18.40 8.59 -7.59
N THR A 52 19.40 8.85 -6.75
CA THR A 52 20.22 7.82 -6.09
C THR A 52 19.59 7.42 -4.76
N PRO A 53 19.46 6.11 -4.44
CA PRO A 53 18.91 5.67 -3.16
C PRO A 53 19.80 6.09 -1.98
N PRO A 54 19.22 6.22 -0.77
CA PRO A 54 20.01 6.26 0.45
C PRO A 54 20.96 5.06 0.54
N PRO A 55 22.18 5.21 1.07
CA PRO A 55 23.04 4.09 1.39
C PRO A 55 22.31 3.04 2.22
N VAL A 56 22.54 1.77 1.92
CA VAL A 56 21.94 0.65 2.66
C VAL A 56 22.28 0.76 4.15
N GLY A 57 21.25 0.70 5.01
CA GLY A 57 21.40 0.80 6.46
C GLY A 57 21.41 2.23 7.00
N LEU A 58 21.25 3.24 6.12
CA LEU A 58 21.02 4.62 6.51
C LEU A 58 19.55 4.78 6.95
N LEU A 59 19.36 5.03 8.24
CA LEU A 59 18.07 5.48 8.77
C LEU A 59 17.93 6.98 8.48
N LEU A 60 16.93 7.35 7.69
CA LEU A 60 16.59 8.75 7.47
C LEU A 60 15.91 9.35 8.71
N PRO A 61 16.13 10.64 8.99
CA PRO A 61 15.46 11.32 10.08
C PRO A 61 13.94 11.30 9.88
N GLU A 62 13.24 11.43 10.99
CA GLU A 62 11.81 11.61 10.99
C GLU A 62 11.42 12.90 10.23
N SER A 63 10.32 12.84 9.49
CA SER A 63 9.76 13.99 8.77
C SER A 63 8.29 14.20 9.15
N LEU A 64 7.92 15.47 9.31
CA LEU A 64 6.52 15.91 9.45
C LEU A 64 5.96 16.46 8.13
N ASN A 65 6.68 16.25 7.04
CA ASN A 65 6.32 16.74 5.71
C ASN A 65 6.00 15.56 4.78
N ALA A 66 5.19 14.62 5.25
CA ALA A 66 4.70 13.53 4.42
C ALA A 66 3.65 14.03 3.41
N SER A 67 3.15 13.14 2.55
CA SER A 67 2.20 13.50 1.49
C SER A 67 0.87 14.10 2.00
N ASP A 68 0.53 13.85 3.27
CA ASP A 68 -0.61 14.41 3.98
C ASP A 68 -0.31 15.75 4.68
N GLY A 69 0.91 16.29 4.53
CA GLY A 69 1.38 17.50 5.20
C GLY A 69 1.70 17.31 6.68
N GLY A 70 1.79 16.06 7.14
CA GLY A 70 2.03 15.72 8.54
C GLY A 70 2.93 14.50 8.70
N ARG A 71 2.66 13.74 9.78
CA ARG A 71 3.40 12.53 10.13
C ARG A 71 2.65 11.32 9.54
N VAL A 72 3.34 10.50 8.75
CA VAL A 72 2.76 9.28 8.17
C VAL A 72 2.15 8.35 9.23
N TRP A 73 1.01 7.76 8.91
CA TRP A 73 0.27 6.85 9.81
C TRP A 73 1.10 5.73 10.44
N PRO A 74 2.13 5.12 9.78
CA PRO A 74 2.91 4.07 10.42
C PRO A 74 3.53 4.57 11.73
N ARG A 75 4.02 5.81 11.79
CA ARG A 75 4.61 6.41 13.00
C ARG A 75 3.61 6.57 14.14
N CYS A 76 2.30 6.62 13.86
CA CYS A 76 1.24 6.67 14.88
C CYS A 76 0.97 5.30 15.51
N THR A 77 1.43 4.20 14.88
CA THR A 77 1.15 2.84 15.33
C THR A 77 2.31 2.22 16.13
N THR A 78 3.57 2.54 15.80
CA THR A 78 4.75 2.06 16.56
C THR A 78 5.98 2.98 16.37
N SER A 79 7.09 2.64 17.06
CA SER A 79 8.43 3.18 16.81
C SER A 79 9.05 2.49 15.58
N ILE A 80 8.79 3.02 14.38
CA ILE A 80 9.07 2.35 13.10
C ILE A 80 10.48 2.58 12.55
N VAL A 81 10.99 1.59 11.82
CA VAL A 81 12.01 1.71 10.78
C VAL A 81 11.28 1.82 9.43
N PRO A 82 11.12 3.03 8.85
CA PRO A 82 10.44 3.17 7.56
C PRO A 82 11.29 2.46 6.50
N GLN A 83 10.65 1.68 5.62
CA GLN A 83 11.29 0.95 4.53
C GLN A 83 10.78 1.53 3.20
N ALA A 84 11.72 2.10 2.44
CA ALA A 84 11.81 2.39 1.01
C ALA A 84 10.61 2.96 0.22
N ARG A 85 10.87 3.94 -0.66
CA ARG A 85 10.15 4.22 -1.92
C ARG A 85 11.18 4.67 -2.96
N ALA A 86 11.01 4.31 -4.23
CA ALA A 86 11.84 4.75 -5.37
C ALA A 86 11.26 5.98 -6.12
N THR A 87 12.09 6.56 -6.99
CA THR A 87 11.89 7.85 -7.70
C THR A 87 10.74 7.88 -8.71
N PRO A 88 10.30 9.08 -9.15
CA PRO A 88 9.12 9.29 -10.00
C PRO A 88 9.18 8.69 -11.42
N LYS A 89 10.33 8.16 -11.87
CA LYS A 89 10.47 7.73 -13.27
C LYS A 89 9.86 6.35 -13.53
N ASP A 90 9.78 5.47 -12.53
CA ASP A 90 9.26 4.10 -12.67
C ASP A 90 8.47 3.68 -11.42
N LEU A 91 7.32 4.34 -11.20
CA LEU A 91 6.44 4.11 -10.05
C LEU A 91 5.89 2.66 -9.96
N TYR A 92 5.88 1.93 -11.08
CA TYR A 92 5.43 0.53 -11.14
C TYR A 92 6.47 -0.48 -10.61
N ALA A 93 7.72 -0.03 -10.50
CA ALA A 93 8.89 -0.85 -10.15
C ALA A 93 9.38 -0.63 -8.71
N ALA A 94 8.90 0.41 -8.01
CA ALA A 94 9.49 0.85 -6.75
C ALA A 94 9.58 -0.27 -5.69
N ILE A 95 8.49 -1.02 -5.46
CA ILE A 95 8.52 -2.10 -4.47
C ILE A 95 9.50 -3.21 -4.86
N LEU A 96 9.40 -3.79 -6.06
CA LEU A 96 10.24 -4.95 -6.42
C LEU A 96 11.68 -4.57 -6.77
N GLU A 97 11.93 -3.39 -7.32
CA GLU A 97 13.25 -3.00 -7.80
C GLU A 97 14.03 -2.22 -6.74
N THR A 98 13.34 -1.58 -5.78
CA THR A 98 13.99 -0.74 -4.76
C THR A 98 13.66 -1.18 -3.34
N GLU A 99 12.39 -1.25 -2.96
CA GLU A 99 12.04 -1.49 -1.55
C GLU A 99 12.41 -2.89 -1.07
N MET A 100 12.09 -3.89 -1.88
CA MET A 100 12.40 -5.28 -1.56
C MET A 100 13.91 -5.51 -1.51
N PRO A 101 14.74 -5.16 -2.53
CA PRO A 101 16.19 -5.35 -2.42
C PRO A 101 16.81 -4.59 -1.25
N THR A 102 16.35 -3.36 -0.97
CA THR A 102 16.83 -2.55 0.17
C THR A 102 16.51 -3.26 1.49
N TRP A 103 15.27 -3.70 1.68
CA TRP A 103 14.87 -4.42 2.89
C TRP A 103 15.67 -5.70 3.10
N LEU A 104 15.81 -6.50 2.05
CA LEU A 104 16.54 -7.76 2.10
C LEU A 104 18.00 -7.50 2.53
N ALA A 105 18.64 -6.45 2.00
CA ALA A 105 19.97 -6.07 2.41
C ALA A 105 20.00 -5.57 3.87
N GLU A 106 19.15 -4.61 4.24
CA GLU A 106 19.14 -3.97 5.56
C GLU A 106 18.78 -4.92 6.71
N SER A 107 17.87 -5.86 6.47
CA SER A 107 17.36 -6.78 7.50
C SER A 107 18.44 -7.69 8.11
N HIS A 108 19.56 -7.89 7.42
CA HIS A 108 20.70 -8.70 7.88
C HIS A 108 21.92 -7.89 8.32
N LEU A 109 21.86 -6.55 8.22
CA LEU A 109 23.01 -5.67 8.46
C LEU A 109 23.07 -5.11 9.88
N ALA A 110 24.24 -4.58 10.22
CA ALA A 110 24.42 -3.68 11.36
C ALA A 110 23.97 -2.25 11.01
N SER A 111 23.53 -1.50 12.02
CA SER A 111 23.13 -0.09 11.86
C SER A 111 24.35 0.75 11.48
N ALA A 112 24.23 1.59 10.46
CA ALA A 112 25.29 2.52 10.06
C ALA A 112 25.63 3.52 11.19
N HIS A 113 24.66 3.86 12.04
CA HIS A 113 24.84 4.76 13.19
C HIS A 113 25.41 4.06 14.43
N SER A 114 25.37 2.73 14.47
CA SER A 114 25.85 1.92 15.59
C SER A 114 26.29 0.56 15.06
N PRO A 115 27.53 0.43 14.54
CA PRO A 115 28.01 -0.78 13.85
C PRO A 115 27.96 -2.06 14.69
N HIS A 116 27.83 -1.95 16.02
CA HIS A 116 27.69 -3.08 16.94
C HIS A 116 26.22 -3.49 17.21
N LYS A 117 25.24 -2.77 16.66
CA LYS A 117 23.81 -3.08 16.78
C LYS A 117 23.26 -3.49 15.42
N LYS A 118 22.40 -4.51 15.38
CA LYS A 118 21.67 -4.84 14.15
C LYS A 118 20.78 -3.68 13.73
N PHE A 119 20.69 -3.44 12.43
CA PHE A 119 19.76 -2.47 11.85
C PHE A 119 18.31 -2.87 12.13
N TYR A 120 18.03 -4.17 12.01
CA TYR A 120 16.74 -4.77 12.31
C TYR A 120 16.90 -5.94 13.29
N THR A 121 16.05 -5.98 14.30
CA THR A 121 16.11 -6.97 15.40
C THR A 121 14.85 -7.84 15.50
N GLY A 122 13.90 -7.67 14.58
CA GLY A 122 12.66 -8.42 14.59
C GLY A 122 12.83 -9.88 14.17
N SER A 123 11.82 -10.68 14.48
CA SER A 123 11.73 -12.09 14.09
C SER A 123 10.38 -12.37 13.41
N ALA A 124 10.22 -13.59 12.89
CA ALA A 124 8.96 -14.07 12.32
C ALA A 124 7.76 -13.93 13.29
N ASP A 125 8.00 -14.13 14.59
CA ASP A 125 6.98 -14.07 15.62
C ASP A 125 6.73 -12.66 16.14
N ASP A 126 7.65 -11.72 15.94
CA ASP A 126 7.62 -10.40 16.57
C ASP A 126 7.49 -9.24 15.57
N THR A 127 7.30 -9.56 14.28
CA THR A 127 7.23 -8.56 13.21
C THR A 127 5.97 -8.72 12.38
N LEU A 128 5.26 -7.61 12.24
CA LEU A 128 4.18 -7.45 11.29
C LEU A 128 4.70 -6.74 10.05
N TYR A 129 4.35 -7.26 8.87
CA TYR A 129 4.68 -6.65 7.58
C TYR A 129 3.39 -6.13 6.95
N ALA A 130 3.30 -4.83 6.73
CA ALA A 130 2.18 -4.18 6.06
C ALA A 130 2.58 -3.71 4.67
N MET A 131 1.69 -3.86 3.70
CA MET A 131 1.86 -3.31 2.36
C MET A 131 0.62 -2.51 1.97
N TRP A 132 0.83 -1.25 1.58
CA TRP A 132 -0.21 -0.40 1.02
C TRP A 132 0.28 0.23 -0.28
N ILE A 133 -0.08 -0.40 -1.39
CA ILE A 133 0.28 0.03 -2.74
C ILE A 133 -0.93 -0.13 -3.65
N GLY A 134 -0.97 0.66 -4.72
CA GLY A 134 -1.98 0.56 -5.77
C GLY A 134 -2.47 1.92 -6.24
N VAL A 135 -2.41 2.97 -5.42
CA VAL A 135 -2.99 4.28 -5.79
C VAL A 135 -2.24 4.94 -6.95
N ASN A 136 -0.95 4.67 -7.08
CA ASN A 136 -0.11 5.13 -8.18
C ASN A 136 -0.16 4.18 -9.38
N ASP A 137 -0.29 2.88 -9.12
CA ASP A 137 -0.32 1.80 -10.12
C ASP A 137 -1.57 1.85 -10.98
N ILE A 138 -2.75 2.00 -10.35
CA ILE A 138 -4.02 2.15 -11.07
C ILE A 138 -4.32 3.61 -11.45
N GLY A 139 -3.44 4.54 -11.08
CA GLY A 139 -3.66 5.97 -11.15
C GLY A 139 -3.34 6.62 -12.50
N LYS A 140 -3.58 7.93 -12.56
CA LYS A 140 -3.48 8.83 -13.72
C LYS A 140 -2.13 8.90 -14.44
N LYS A 141 -1.07 8.27 -13.92
CA LYS A 141 0.27 8.21 -14.54
C LYS A 141 0.61 6.79 -15.02
N ASN A 142 -0.35 5.87 -14.97
CA ASN A 142 -0.11 4.45 -15.21
C ASN A 142 -1.36 3.75 -15.80
N ILE A 143 -1.86 2.67 -15.19
CA ILE A 143 -2.91 1.81 -15.78
C ILE A 143 -4.17 2.61 -16.15
N PHE A 144 -4.47 3.71 -15.44
CA PHE A 144 -5.61 4.55 -15.77
C PHE A 144 -5.59 5.11 -17.19
N ILE A 145 -4.41 5.50 -17.67
CA ILE A 145 -4.21 6.15 -18.97
C ILE A 145 -3.50 5.24 -19.96
N ASP A 146 -3.50 3.93 -19.70
CA ASP A 146 -2.89 2.92 -20.56
C ASP A 146 -1.37 3.14 -20.77
N SER A 147 -0.70 3.74 -19.77
CA SER A 147 0.74 4.02 -19.80
C SER A 147 1.60 3.02 -19.02
N GLN A 148 0.99 1.92 -18.56
CA GLN A 148 1.69 0.79 -17.97
C GLN A 148 2.58 0.07 -19.01
N THR A 149 3.53 -0.75 -18.53
CA THR A 149 4.36 -1.58 -19.40
C THR A 149 3.49 -2.44 -20.32
N PRO A 150 3.75 -2.49 -21.64
CA PRO A 150 2.96 -3.30 -22.57
C PRO A 150 2.82 -4.75 -22.12
N GLY A 151 1.59 -5.26 -22.17
CA GLY A 151 1.27 -6.61 -21.69
C GLY A 151 0.97 -6.71 -20.18
N THR A 152 0.97 -5.59 -19.45
CA THR A 152 0.56 -5.55 -18.03
C THR A 152 -0.87 -5.00 -17.86
N SER A 153 -1.50 -5.38 -16.75
CA SER A 153 -2.89 -5.09 -16.39
C SER A 153 -3.08 -5.09 -14.86
N LEU A 154 -4.32 -4.85 -14.41
CA LEU A 154 -4.69 -4.95 -12.99
C LEU A 154 -4.28 -6.29 -12.37
N THR A 155 -4.41 -7.41 -13.08
CA THR A 155 -4.05 -8.73 -12.54
C THR A 155 -2.54 -8.87 -12.36
N THR A 156 -1.75 -8.37 -13.31
CA THR A 156 -0.28 -8.38 -13.18
C THR A 156 0.19 -7.47 -12.04
N PHE A 157 -0.51 -6.36 -11.79
CA PHE A 157 -0.26 -5.52 -10.62
C PHE A 157 -0.54 -6.31 -9.33
N THR A 158 -1.69 -6.98 -9.23
CA THR A 158 -1.99 -7.77 -8.03
C THR A 158 -0.99 -8.92 -7.84
N ASP A 159 -0.51 -9.56 -8.91
CA ASP A 159 0.54 -10.57 -8.83
C ASP A 159 1.91 -10.00 -8.42
N CYS A 160 2.21 -8.76 -8.80
CA CYS A 160 3.39 -8.03 -8.36
C CYS A 160 3.39 -7.87 -6.82
N VAL A 161 2.25 -7.53 -6.23
CA VAL A 161 2.07 -7.46 -4.77
C VAL A 161 2.40 -8.80 -4.10
N PHE A 162 1.88 -9.92 -4.61
CA PHE A 162 2.22 -11.25 -4.07
C PHE A 162 3.69 -11.65 -4.30
N THR A 163 4.29 -11.19 -5.40
CA THR A 163 5.73 -11.37 -5.64
C THR A 163 6.58 -10.62 -4.61
N ALA A 164 6.13 -9.46 -4.15
CA ALA A 164 6.79 -8.74 -3.06
C ALA A 164 6.65 -9.51 -1.73
N PHE A 165 5.45 -9.99 -1.41
CA PHE A 165 5.24 -10.85 -0.23
C PHE A 165 6.03 -12.15 -0.28
N ASP A 166 6.27 -12.75 -1.45
CA ASP A 166 7.17 -13.90 -1.58
C ASP A 166 8.58 -13.58 -1.10
N ARG A 167 9.09 -12.40 -1.43
CA ARG A 167 10.43 -11.96 -0.99
C ARG A 167 10.47 -11.76 0.53
N ILE A 168 9.44 -11.13 1.09
CA ILE A 168 9.30 -10.97 2.54
C ILE A 168 9.22 -12.35 3.23
N TYR A 169 8.42 -13.26 2.70
CA TYR A 169 8.24 -14.61 3.24
C TYR A 169 9.53 -15.44 3.17
N LYS A 170 10.24 -15.40 2.03
CA LYS A 170 11.56 -16.04 1.85
C LYS A 170 12.59 -15.45 2.82
N ASN A 171 12.47 -14.17 3.18
CA ASN A 171 13.28 -13.52 4.19
C ASN A 171 12.84 -13.78 5.65
N GLY A 172 11.87 -14.68 5.86
CA GLY A 172 11.43 -15.10 7.20
C GLY A 172 10.17 -14.40 7.73
N GLY A 173 9.55 -13.49 6.96
CA GLY A 173 8.29 -12.87 7.38
C GLY A 173 7.14 -13.88 7.46
N ARG A 174 6.30 -13.79 8.50
CA ARG A 174 5.17 -14.72 8.73
C ARG A 174 3.85 -14.05 9.10
N LYS A 175 3.81 -12.72 9.25
CA LYS A 175 2.61 -11.97 9.62
C LYS A 175 2.42 -10.84 8.62
N PHE A 176 1.39 -10.95 7.79
CA PHE A 176 1.17 -10.06 6.65
C PHE A 176 -0.15 -9.31 6.79
N VAL A 177 -0.12 -8.01 6.50
CA VAL A 177 -1.29 -7.17 6.31
C VAL A 177 -1.21 -6.57 4.91
N LEU A 178 -2.23 -6.85 4.09
CA LEU A 178 -2.43 -6.16 2.83
C LEU A 178 -3.51 -5.10 3.02
N MET A 179 -3.19 -3.83 2.80
CA MET A 179 -4.14 -2.72 2.85
C MET A 179 -4.73 -2.55 1.45
N ASN A 180 -6.06 -2.61 1.36
CA ASN A 180 -6.73 -2.50 0.06
C ASN A 180 -6.77 -1.05 -0.44
N VAL A 181 -7.14 -0.84 -1.71
CA VAL A 181 -7.08 0.47 -2.35
C VAL A 181 -8.27 1.32 -1.89
N PRO A 182 -8.06 2.58 -1.42
CA PRO A 182 -9.16 3.48 -1.04
C PRO A 182 -10.05 3.82 -2.25
N PRO A 183 -11.29 4.32 -2.06
CA PRO A 183 -12.18 4.73 -3.14
C PRO A 183 -11.62 5.96 -3.89
N LEU A 184 -10.72 5.73 -4.85
CA LEU A 184 -10.02 6.80 -5.56
C LEU A 184 -10.94 7.64 -6.42
N GLU A 185 -12.08 7.11 -6.84
CA GLU A 185 -13.15 7.84 -7.52
C GLU A 185 -13.68 9.02 -6.70
N LEU A 186 -13.48 9.04 -5.37
CA LEU A 186 -13.85 10.16 -4.49
C LEU A 186 -12.72 11.19 -4.34
N HIS A 187 -11.49 10.87 -4.75
CA HIS A 187 -10.40 11.83 -4.71
C HIS A 187 -10.67 12.96 -5.73
N PRO A 188 -10.45 14.25 -5.40
CA PRO A 188 -10.80 15.37 -6.28
C PRO A 188 -10.24 15.28 -7.71
N ILE A 189 -9.11 14.58 -7.87
CA ILE A 189 -8.51 14.37 -9.19
C ILE A 189 -9.30 13.41 -10.10
N TYR A 190 -10.09 12.50 -9.54
CA TYR A 190 -10.91 11.54 -10.29
C TYR A 190 -12.42 11.77 -10.12
N ALA A 191 -12.84 12.54 -9.11
CA ALA A 191 -14.24 12.75 -8.77
C ALA A 191 -15.08 13.36 -9.91
N THR A 192 -16.39 13.07 -9.86
CA THR A 192 -17.39 13.65 -10.75
C THR A 192 -17.53 15.17 -10.52
N PRO A 193 -18.15 15.92 -11.44
CA PRO A 193 -18.41 17.34 -11.25
C PRO A 193 -19.21 17.64 -9.97
N GLU A 194 -20.21 16.81 -9.66
CA GLU A 194 -21.09 16.97 -8.48
C GLU A 194 -20.30 16.81 -7.17
N ASN A 195 -19.26 15.98 -7.20
CA ASN A 195 -18.36 15.73 -6.07
C ASN A 195 -17.10 16.62 -6.10
N LYS A 196 -17.18 17.80 -6.73
CA LYS A 196 -16.09 18.80 -6.81
C LYS A 196 -14.82 18.26 -7.49
N GLY A 197 -14.99 17.40 -8.48
CA GLY A 197 -13.90 16.95 -9.35
C GLY A 197 -13.18 18.13 -10.01
N VAL A 198 -11.85 18.11 -9.99
CA VAL A 198 -11.05 19.18 -10.60
C VAL A 198 -11.15 19.10 -12.13
N PRO A 199 -11.23 20.24 -12.84
CA PRO A 199 -11.31 20.25 -14.29
C PRO A 199 -9.99 19.79 -14.94
N PRO A 200 -9.98 19.55 -16.27
CA PRO A 200 -8.75 19.35 -17.03
C PRO A 200 -7.79 20.54 -16.98
N GLY A 201 -6.51 20.30 -17.33
CA GLY A 201 -5.51 21.36 -17.43
C GLY A 201 -4.89 21.81 -16.11
N THR A 202 -5.09 21.07 -15.01
CA THR A 202 -4.40 21.35 -13.75
C THR A 202 -2.91 21.02 -13.87
N PRO A 203 -2.02 21.69 -13.11
CA PRO A 203 -0.59 21.34 -13.09
C PRO A 203 -0.33 19.87 -12.75
N ASP A 204 -1.21 19.26 -11.96
CA ASP A 204 -1.08 17.88 -11.50
C ASP A 204 -1.55 16.84 -12.55
N TRP A 205 -2.50 17.20 -13.43
CA TRP A 205 -2.88 16.36 -14.58
C TRP A 205 -3.24 17.21 -15.81
N PRO A 206 -2.24 17.73 -16.54
CA PRO A 206 -2.47 18.69 -17.62
C PRO A 206 -3.36 18.12 -18.74
N ASN A 207 -3.15 16.84 -19.08
CA ASN A 207 -3.88 16.15 -20.15
C ASN A 207 -5.05 15.30 -19.62
N LYS A 208 -5.68 15.70 -18.50
CA LYS A 208 -6.83 14.98 -17.95
C LYS A 208 -8.00 14.95 -18.96
N PRO A 209 -8.69 13.81 -19.15
CA PRO A 209 -9.89 13.75 -19.99
C PRO A 209 -10.99 14.71 -19.50
N SER A 210 -11.71 15.33 -20.45
CA SER A 210 -12.77 16.29 -20.14
C SER A 210 -14.05 15.67 -19.57
N ASN A 211 -14.30 14.38 -19.88
CA ASN A 211 -15.43 13.64 -19.34
C ASN A 211 -15.16 13.18 -17.90
N LEU A 212 -15.43 14.05 -16.93
CA LEU A 212 -15.16 13.79 -15.50
C LEU A 212 -15.97 12.60 -14.96
N THR A 213 -17.18 12.38 -15.47
CA THR A 213 -18.00 11.23 -15.12
C THR A 213 -17.31 9.94 -15.53
N GLU A 214 -16.90 9.83 -16.80
CA GLU A 214 -16.16 8.67 -17.28
C GLU A 214 -14.85 8.45 -16.50
N VAL A 215 -14.13 9.52 -16.16
CA VAL A 215 -12.91 9.42 -15.34
C VAL A 215 -13.22 8.79 -13.97
N SER A 216 -14.27 9.27 -13.31
CA SER A 216 -14.68 8.79 -11.99
C SER A 216 -15.13 7.34 -12.03
N PHE A 217 -16.03 6.98 -12.96
CA PHE A 217 -16.55 5.62 -13.07
C PHE A 217 -15.48 4.61 -13.52
N LYS A 218 -14.54 5.00 -14.40
CA LYS A 218 -13.38 4.14 -14.73
C LYS A 218 -12.54 3.86 -13.48
N MET A 219 -12.31 4.87 -12.63
CA MET A 219 -11.54 4.69 -11.40
C MET A 219 -12.27 3.81 -10.38
N TYR A 220 -13.60 3.96 -10.28
CA TYR A 220 -14.45 3.09 -9.47
C TYR A 220 -14.33 1.63 -9.88
N GLU A 221 -14.41 1.33 -11.18
CA GLU A 221 -14.26 -0.03 -11.71
C GLU A 221 -12.86 -0.60 -11.39
N TYR A 222 -11.80 0.19 -11.54
CA TYR A 222 -10.44 -0.26 -11.28
C TYR A 222 -10.21 -0.54 -9.79
N THR A 223 -10.64 0.37 -8.92
CA THR A 223 -10.53 0.22 -7.47
C THR A 223 -11.34 -0.99 -6.99
N SER A 224 -12.58 -1.13 -7.48
CA SER A 224 -13.46 -2.25 -7.13
C SER A 224 -12.88 -3.58 -7.59
N ALA A 225 -12.39 -3.66 -8.83
CA ALA A 225 -11.79 -4.87 -9.37
C ALA A 225 -10.55 -5.30 -8.58
N VAL A 226 -9.61 -4.39 -8.31
CA VAL A 226 -8.40 -4.69 -7.53
C VAL A 226 -8.75 -5.18 -6.12
N ASN A 227 -9.69 -4.50 -5.46
CA ASN A 227 -10.08 -4.88 -4.10
C ASN A 227 -10.78 -6.25 -4.05
N GLU A 228 -11.62 -6.56 -5.04
CA GLU A 228 -12.25 -7.88 -5.14
C GLU A 228 -11.23 -8.96 -5.48
N ILE A 229 -10.22 -8.67 -6.34
CA ILE A 229 -9.10 -9.57 -6.58
C ILE A 229 -8.36 -9.85 -5.27
N PHE A 230 -7.94 -8.83 -4.50
CA PHE A 230 -7.24 -9.06 -3.23
C PHE A 230 -8.06 -9.88 -2.24
N LYS A 231 -9.36 -9.57 -2.11
CA LYS A 231 -10.29 -10.29 -1.24
C LYS A 231 -10.33 -11.79 -1.51
N PHE A 232 -10.23 -12.22 -2.78
CA PHE A 232 -10.21 -13.64 -3.14
C PHE A 232 -8.79 -14.23 -3.26
N GLN A 233 -7.83 -13.45 -3.74
CA GLN A 233 -6.46 -13.90 -3.98
C GLN A 233 -5.74 -14.21 -2.66
N VAL A 234 -5.90 -13.39 -1.61
CA VAL A 234 -5.27 -13.65 -0.30
C VAL A 234 -5.67 -15.03 0.27
N PRO A 235 -6.96 -15.34 0.47
CA PRO A 235 -7.35 -16.66 0.99
C PRO A 235 -7.02 -17.79 0.02
N PHE A 236 -7.08 -17.58 -1.30
CA PHE A 236 -6.65 -18.57 -2.28
C PHE A 236 -5.15 -18.91 -2.12
N GLN A 237 -4.28 -17.90 -2.11
CA GLN A 237 -2.83 -18.09 -1.99
C GLN A 237 -2.47 -18.76 -0.66
N GLN A 238 -3.15 -18.39 0.43
CA GLN A 238 -2.90 -18.96 1.76
C GLN A 238 -3.42 -20.39 1.92
N HIS A 239 -4.68 -20.64 1.57
CA HIS A 239 -5.37 -21.87 1.98
C HIS A 239 -5.50 -22.91 0.87
N VAL A 240 -5.57 -22.48 -0.39
CA VAL A 240 -5.76 -23.37 -1.55
C VAL A 240 -4.41 -23.68 -2.19
N ALA A 241 -3.69 -22.65 -2.65
CA ALA A 241 -2.37 -22.81 -3.25
C ALA A 241 -1.28 -23.16 -2.21
N LYS A 242 -1.57 -22.93 -0.91
CA LYS A 242 -0.64 -23.14 0.20
C LYS A 242 0.73 -22.48 -0.03
N ARG A 243 0.72 -21.29 -0.65
CA ARG A 243 1.92 -20.52 -1.05
C ARG A 243 2.73 -20.05 0.16
N TYR A 244 2.06 -19.79 1.29
CA TYR A 244 2.70 -19.30 2.52
C TYR A 244 2.41 -20.22 3.73
N PRO A 245 3.03 -21.41 3.79
CA PRO A 245 2.92 -22.28 4.96
C PRO A 245 3.23 -21.53 6.26
N SER A 246 2.42 -21.78 7.29
CA SER A 246 2.49 -21.16 8.63
C SER A 246 2.41 -19.62 8.72
N ALA A 247 2.30 -18.91 7.59
CA ALA A 247 2.05 -17.47 7.61
C ALA A 247 0.61 -17.16 8.01
N LYS A 248 0.40 -15.96 8.54
CA LYS A 248 -0.90 -15.39 8.87
C LYS A 248 -1.13 -14.13 8.05
N TRP A 249 -2.34 -13.97 7.54
CA TRP A 249 -2.75 -12.87 6.68
C TRP A 249 -3.92 -12.10 7.26
N ALA A 250 -3.92 -10.79 7.07
CA ALA A 250 -5.10 -9.94 7.18
C ALA A 250 -5.20 -9.06 5.93
N ILE A 251 -6.43 -8.72 5.55
CA ILE A 251 -6.71 -7.59 4.66
C ILE A 251 -7.24 -6.47 5.55
N TYR A 252 -6.62 -5.30 5.50
CA TYR A 252 -7.14 -4.10 6.16
C TYR A 252 -7.99 -3.30 5.16
N GLY A 253 -9.23 -3.01 5.55
CA GLY A 253 -10.24 -2.42 4.68
C GLY A 253 -10.22 -0.90 4.64
N GLU A 254 -9.15 -0.30 4.11
CA GLU A 254 -9.06 1.15 3.86
C GLU A 254 -10.22 1.65 3.01
N HIS A 255 -10.61 0.88 2.00
CA HIS A 255 -11.73 1.24 1.14
C HIS A 255 -13.03 1.51 1.92
N GLY A 256 -13.38 0.58 2.82
CA GLY A 256 -14.58 0.71 3.64
C GLY A 256 -14.45 1.79 4.72
N LEU A 257 -13.23 2.00 5.24
CA LEU A 257 -12.96 3.05 6.21
C LEU A 257 -13.23 4.43 5.61
N VAL A 258 -12.67 4.72 4.43
CA VAL A 258 -12.86 6.03 3.76
C VAL A 258 -14.33 6.27 3.41
N LEU A 259 -15.07 5.25 2.96
CA LEU A 259 -16.51 5.37 2.67
C LEU A 259 -17.38 5.63 3.92
N SER A 260 -16.83 5.46 5.12
CA SER A 260 -17.56 5.65 6.38
C SER A 260 -17.28 6.99 7.08
N LEU A 261 -16.38 7.80 6.53
CA LEU A 261 -16.07 9.16 7.00
C LEU A 261 -17.09 10.17 6.49
#